data_AF-A0AAD7PZI9-F1
#
_entry.id   AF-A0AAD7PZI9-F1
#
_cell.length_a   1.000
_cell.length_b   1.000
_cell.length_c   1.000
_cell.angle_alpha   90.00
_cell.angle_beta   90.00
_cell.angle_gamma   90.00
#
_symmetry.space_group_name_H-M   'P 1'
#
loop_
_entity.id
_entity.type
_entity.pdbx_description
1 polymer ?
#
loop_
_entity_poly.entity_id
_entity_poly.type
_entity_poly.pdbx_seq_one_letter_code
_entity_poly.pdbx_strand_id
1 'polypeptide(L)'
;MSISIVDYGVPNGTHNVYDVTFYSDTIHTLVTNSPSMVDSWISEIEYVHRRRLNRLIVGFDVEWRPNFNRNIQNPIATLQLCVGRRCLIFQLLHSATIPYSLTGFLGNPNHTFVGVGIQSDVEKLREDYWLNVATIVDVRVLAAEKLGVSDLMKAGLRTLAMQVLNKDVPKPKRVTLSRWDHLWLNLEQVMVGKI
;
A
#
# COMPACT_ATOMS: atom_id res chain seq x y z
N MET A 1 22.88 6.10 4.18
CA MET A 1 21.41 6.19 4.34
C MET A 1 20.91 4.84 4.78
N SER A 2 20.37 4.71 5.99
CA SER A 2 19.90 3.43 6.51
C SER A 2 18.38 3.37 6.43
N ILE A 3 17.87 2.61 5.47
CA ILE A 3 16.56 1.97 5.65
C ILE A 3 16.83 0.79 6.57
N SER A 4 16.09 0.67 7.67
CA SER A 4 16.18 -0.46 8.57
C SER A 4 14.80 -1.02 8.85
N ILE A 5 14.75 -2.30 9.17
CA ILE A 5 13.53 -3.01 9.51
C ILE A 5 13.75 -3.80 10.80
N VAL A 6 12.81 -3.67 11.72
CA VAL A 6 12.72 -4.49 12.93
C VAL A 6 11.49 -5.37 12.78
N ASP A 7 11.68 -6.68 12.84
CA ASP A 7 10.61 -7.67 12.93
C ASP A 7 10.40 -8.00 14.41
N TYR A 8 9.16 -7.85 14.89
CA TYR A 8 8.82 -8.15 16.27
C TYR A 8 8.59 -9.65 16.54
N GLY A 9 8.60 -10.50 15.50
CA GLY A 9 8.56 -11.95 15.66
C GLY A 9 7.35 -12.44 16.44
N VAL A 10 6.17 -11.87 16.16
CA VAL A 10 4.93 -12.24 16.87
C VAL A 10 4.68 -13.74 16.71
N PRO A 11 4.42 -14.48 17.81
CA PRO A 11 4.31 -15.94 17.79
C PRO A 11 3.03 -16.46 17.11
N ASN A 12 2.16 -15.57 16.64
CA ASN A 12 0.86 -15.90 16.09
C ASN A 12 0.94 -15.93 14.56
N GLY A 13 0.64 -17.07 13.94
CA GLY A 13 0.74 -17.27 12.48
C GLY A 13 -0.28 -16.49 11.63
N THR A 14 -0.98 -15.52 12.22
CA THR A 14 -2.00 -14.70 11.56
C THR A 14 -1.46 -13.39 11.00
N HIS A 15 -0.36 -12.88 11.55
CA HIS A 15 0.22 -11.60 11.15
C HIS A 15 1.67 -11.46 11.61
N ASN A 16 2.36 -10.48 11.02
CA ASN A 16 3.66 -9.99 11.47
C ASN A 16 3.58 -8.47 11.64
N VAL A 17 4.36 -7.95 12.59
CA VAL A 17 4.46 -6.51 12.84
C VAL A 17 5.90 -6.10 12.63
N TYR A 18 6.08 -5.00 11.89
CA TYR A 18 7.39 -4.46 11.56
C TYR A 18 7.46 -2.97 11.81
N ASP A 19 8.60 -2.52 12.30
CA ASP A 19 8.99 -1.11 12.26
C ASP A 19 10.00 -0.91 11.13
N VAL A 20 9.59 -0.18 10.09
CA VAL A 20 10.50 0.20 9.00
C VAL A 20 10.88 1.65 9.18
N THR A 21 12.15 1.89 9.41
CA THR A 21 12.69 3.24 9.54
C THR A 21 13.19 3.70 8.18
N PHE A 22 12.61 4.80 7.69
CA PHE A 22 12.97 5.47 6.46
C PHE A 22 13.44 6.89 6.79
N TYR A 23 14.76 7.13 6.68
CA TYR A 23 15.41 8.34 7.19
C TYR A 23 15.13 8.51 8.71
N SER A 24 14.41 9.55 9.11
CA SER A 24 14.03 9.82 10.50
C SER A 24 12.60 9.36 10.85
N ASP A 25 11.89 8.75 9.88
CA ASP A 25 10.51 8.35 10.04
C ASP A 25 10.41 6.85 10.28
N THR A 26 9.80 6.45 11.40
CA THR A 26 9.47 5.04 11.67
C THR A 26 8.03 4.77 11.25
N ILE A 27 7.85 3.77 10.39
CA ILE A 27 6.55 3.35 9.86
C ILE A 27 6.19 2.00 10.48
N HIS A 28 5.16 1.98 11.30
CA HIS A 28 4.58 0.78 11.91
C HIS A 28 3.76 0.04 10.86
N THR A 29 4.07 -1.24 10.63
CA THR A 29 3.50 -2.02 9.52
C THR A 29 2.98 -3.34 10.00
N LEU A 30 1.69 -3.54 9.77
CA LEU A 30 1.01 -4.80 9.96
C LEU A 30 1.00 -5.56 8.63
N VAL A 31 1.57 -6.76 8.60
CA VAL A 31 1.46 -7.69 7.47
C VAL A 31 0.55 -8.83 7.90
N THR A 32 -0.52 -9.10 7.18
CA THR A 32 -1.53 -10.07 7.61
C THR A 32 -2.28 -10.68 6.43
N ASN A 33 -2.72 -11.92 6.57
CA ASN A 33 -3.77 -12.52 5.74
C ASN A 33 -5.09 -12.70 6.53
N SER A 34 -5.11 -12.34 7.81
CA SER A 34 -6.23 -12.51 8.71
C SER A 34 -7.23 -11.34 8.63
N PRO A 35 -8.52 -11.59 8.34
CA PRO A 35 -9.55 -10.56 8.27
C PRO A 35 -9.72 -9.79 9.58
N SER A 36 -9.65 -10.46 10.75
CA SER A 36 -9.82 -9.80 12.05
C SER A 36 -8.68 -8.83 12.39
N MET A 37 -7.48 -9.08 11.87
CA MET A 37 -6.36 -8.15 12.01
C MET A 37 -6.57 -6.91 11.13
N VAL A 38 -7.21 -7.06 9.97
CA VAL A 38 -7.62 -5.93 9.12
C VAL A 38 -8.71 -5.11 9.83
N ASP A 39 -9.73 -5.75 10.41
CA ASP A 39 -10.76 -5.08 11.22
C ASP A 39 -10.14 -4.27 12.36
N SER A 40 -9.15 -4.86 13.05
CA SER A 40 -8.43 -4.23 14.16
C SER A 40 -7.62 -3.02 13.70
N TRP A 41 -6.90 -3.14 12.57
CA TRP A 41 -6.15 -2.03 12.00
C TRP A 41 -7.05 -0.88 11.58
N ILE A 42 -8.17 -1.15 10.90
CA ILE A 42 -9.13 -0.12 10.50
C ILE A 42 -9.70 0.58 11.74
N SER A 43 -10.12 -0.18 12.74
CA SER A 43 -10.63 0.37 14.00
C SER A 43 -9.60 1.28 14.70
N GLU A 44 -8.32 0.88 14.70
CA GLU A 44 -7.23 1.72 15.23
C GLU A 44 -7.05 3.01 14.42
N ILE A 45 -7.02 2.92 13.09
CA ILE A 45 -6.91 4.10 12.21
C ILE A 45 -8.06 5.08 12.49
N GLU A 46 -9.29 4.59 12.54
CA GLU A 46 -10.45 5.44 12.79
C GLU A 46 -10.41 6.08 14.18
N TYR A 47 -9.96 5.34 15.19
CA TYR A 47 -9.79 5.85 16.55
C TYR A 47 -8.71 6.95 16.64
N VAL A 48 -7.51 6.68 16.09
CA VAL A 48 -6.37 7.61 16.13
C VAL A 48 -6.65 8.85 15.29
N HIS A 49 -7.36 8.70 14.17
CA HIS A 49 -7.68 9.78 13.24
C HIS A 49 -9.10 10.34 13.40
N ARG A 50 -9.80 10.05 14.52
CA ARG A 50 -11.21 10.43 14.77
C ARG A 50 -11.56 11.90 14.52
N ARG A 51 -10.59 12.81 14.66
CA ARG A 51 -10.76 14.26 14.41
C ARG A 51 -10.70 14.66 12.94
N ARG A 52 -10.36 13.75 12.03
CA ARG A 52 -10.15 14.00 10.58
C ARG A 52 -10.76 12.92 9.69
N LEU A 53 -11.65 12.08 10.21
CA LEU A 53 -12.30 11.00 9.44
C LEU A 53 -13.04 11.52 8.20
N ASN A 54 -13.51 12.76 8.23
CA ASN A 54 -14.20 13.39 7.11
C ASN A 54 -13.28 13.82 5.94
N ARG A 55 -11.96 13.57 6.03
CA ARG A 55 -10.94 13.95 5.05
C ARG A 55 -9.67 13.11 5.20
N LEU A 56 -9.84 11.81 5.40
CA LEU A 56 -8.70 10.92 5.61
C LEU A 56 -7.94 10.75 4.29
N ILE A 57 -6.62 10.92 4.32
CA ILE A 57 -5.76 10.62 3.16
C ILE A 57 -5.11 9.27 3.43
N VAL A 58 -5.25 8.36 2.46
CA VAL A 58 -4.78 6.98 2.56
C VAL A 58 -3.86 6.69 1.38
N GLY A 59 -2.59 6.38 1.63
CA GLY A 59 -1.72 5.82 0.59
C GLY A 59 -2.27 4.46 0.16
N PHE A 60 -2.25 4.18 -1.14
CA PHE A 60 -2.77 2.97 -1.75
C PHE A 60 -1.78 2.41 -2.78
N ASP A 61 -1.46 1.12 -2.66
CA ASP A 61 -0.65 0.38 -3.63
C ASP A 61 -1.09 -1.10 -3.60
N VAL A 62 -0.88 -1.81 -4.70
CA VAL A 62 -1.18 -3.25 -4.80
C VAL A 62 -0.05 -3.95 -5.54
N GLU A 63 0.26 -5.17 -5.12
CA GLU A 63 1.37 -5.94 -5.72
C GLU A 63 0.92 -7.34 -6.08
N TRP A 64 1.46 -7.88 -7.17
CA TRP A 64 1.17 -9.22 -7.67
C TRP A 64 2.38 -9.86 -8.32
N ARG A 65 2.33 -11.17 -8.52
CA ARG A 65 3.37 -11.88 -9.27
C ARG A 65 3.38 -11.36 -10.72
N PRO A 66 4.49 -10.85 -11.26
CA PRO A 66 4.54 -10.47 -12.66
C PRO A 66 4.38 -11.70 -13.57
N ASN A 67 3.78 -11.51 -14.73
CA ASN A 67 3.74 -12.50 -15.80
C ASN A 67 4.39 -11.95 -17.06
N PHE A 68 5.23 -12.75 -17.70
CA PHE A 68 5.89 -12.38 -18.96
C PHE A 68 5.10 -12.84 -20.19
N ASN A 69 4.04 -13.63 -19.99
CA ASN A 69 3.06 -13.95 -21.02
C ASN A 69 1.90 -12.96 -20.95
N ARG A 70 1.71 -12.18 -22.03
CA ARG A 70 0.68 -11.12 -22.12
C ARG A 70 -0.76 -11.62 -21.96
N ASN A 71 -0.99 -12.92 -22.16
CA ASN A 71 -2.32 -13.52 -22.09
C ASN A 71 -2.67 -14.05 -20.69
N ILE A 72 -1.74 -14.00 -19.74
CA ILE A 72 -1.95 -14.53 -18.39
C ILE A 72 -1.74 -13.39 -17.40
N GLN A 73 -2.79 -13.03 -16.68
CA GLN A 73 -2.71 -12.07 -15.59
C GLN A 73 -2.83 -12.81 -14.27
N ASN A 74 -1.91 -12.55 -13.34
CA ASN A 74 -2.02 -13.05 -11.98
C ASN A 74 -2.96 -12.13 -11.17
N PRO A 75 -3.70 -12.66 -10.20
CA PRO A 75 -4.52 -11.85 -9.31
C PRO A 75 -3.63 -10.96 -8.43
N ILE A 76 -4.20 -9.86 -7.92
CA ILE A 76 -3.56 -9.06 -6.87
C ILE A 76 -3.19 -9.96 -5.69
N ALA A 77 -1.94 -9.93 -5.26
CA ALA A 77 -1.47 -10.72 -4.13
C ALA A 77 -1.60 -9.95 -2.81
N THR A 78 -1.28 -8.65 -2.84
CA THR A 78 -1.31 -7.79 -1.66
C THR A 78 -2.01 -6.47 -1.94
N LEU A 79 -2.78 -5.99 -0.97
CA LEU A 79 -3.28 -4.62 -0.89
C LEU A 79 -2.52 -3.90 0.22
N GLN A 80 -2.03 -2.71 -0.08
CA GLN A 80 -1.22 -1.90 0.83
C GLN A 80 -1.95 -0.59 1.10
N LEU A 81 -2.17 -0.29 2.38
CA LEU A 81 -2.84 0.93 2.83
C LEU A 81 -1.99 1.63 3.88
N CYS A 82 -1.75 2.93 3.73
CA CYS A 82 -0.97 3.69 4.70
C CYS A 82 -1.70 4.97 5.14
N VAL A 83 -1.82 5.18 6.45
CA VAL A 83 -2.35 6.41 7.04
C VAL A 83 -1.36 6.95 8.06
N GLY A 84 -0.77 8.10 7.76
CA GLY A 84 0.34 8.65 8.56
C GLY A 84 1.52 7.69 8.60
N ARG A 85 1.87 7.21 9.80
CA ARG A 85 2.97 6.25 10.03
C ARG A 85 2.51 4.81 10.27
N ARG A 86 1.25 4.50 9.93
CA ARG A 86 0.67 3.16 10.07
C ARG A 86 0.35 2.61 8.70
N CYS A 87 0.93 1.47 8.37
CA CYS A 87 0.68 0.76 7.13
C CYS A 87 0.11 -0.62 7.40
N LEU A 88 -0.76 -1.06 6.51
CA LEU A 88 -1.29 -2.40 6.41
C LEU A 88 -0.81 -2.98 5.08
N ILE A 89 -0.26 -4.19 5.11
CA ILE A 89 -0.06 -5.04 3.95
C ILE A 89 -0.99 -6.24 4.15
N PHE A 90 -2.13 -6.20 3.46
CA PHE A 90 -3.11 -7.28 3.49
C PHE A 90 -2.86 -8.24 2.33
N GLN A 91 -2.47 -9.47 2.65
CA GLN A 91 -2.22 -10.54 1.68
C GLN A 91 -3.52 -11.14 1.16
N LEU A 92 -4.23 -10.37 0.32
CA LEU A 92 -5.53 -10.69 -0.28
C LEU A 92 -5.61 -12.12 -0.84
N LEU A 93 -4.61 -12.54 -1.59
CA LEU A 93 -4.56 -13.87 -2.23
C LEU A 93 -4.60 -15.03 -1.23
N HIS A 94 -4.14 -14.79 -0.01
CA HIS A 94 -4.05 -15.80 1.06
C HIS A 94 -5.11 -15.61 2.14
N SER A 95 -6.01 -14.65 1.99
CA SER A 95 -7.07 -14.40 2.96
C SER A 95 -8.27 -15.31 2.68
N ALA A 96 -8.87 -15.84 3.75
CA ALA A 96 -10.07 -16.66 3.63
C ALA A 96 -11.28 -15.86 3.14
N THR A 97 -11.38 -14.59 3.52
CA THR A 97 -12.51 -13.70 3.22
C THR A 97 -12.08 -12.24 3.20
N ILE A 98 -12.80 -11.40 2.46
CA ILE A 98 -12.65 -9.95 2.56
C ILE A 98 -13.55 -9.42 3.69
N PRO A 99 -13.00 -8.76 4.73
CA PRO A 99 -13.81 -8.23 5.81
C PRO A 99 -14.66 -7.05 5.35
N TYR A 100 -15.91 -6.96 5.82
CA TYR A 100 -16.82 -5.86 5.47
C TYR A 100 -16.28 -4.48 5.87
N SER A 101 -15.50 -4.40 6.94
CA SER A 101 -14.83 -3.17 7.36
C SER A 101 -13.92 -2.61 6.26
N LEU A 102 -13.18 -3.47 5.55
CA LEU A 102 -12.32 -3.06 4.45
C LEU A 102 -13.14 -2.57 3.26
N THR A 103 -14.21 -3.29 2.90
CA THR A 103 -15.13 -2.85 1.83
C THR A 103 -15.72 -1.47 2.15
N GLY A 104 -16.18 -1.26 3.38
CA GLY A 104 -16.70 0.03 3.85
C GLY A 104 -15.62 1.12 3.87
N PHE A 105 -14.41 0.79 4.30
CA PHE A 105 -13.28 1.72 4.38
C PHE A 105 -12.84 2.22 3.00
N LEU A 106 -12.70 1.31 2.03
CA LEU A 106 -12.37 1.63 0.63
C LEU A 106 -13.50 2.39 -0.07
N GLY A 107 -14.74 2.02 0.20
CA GLY A 107 -15.94 2.63 -0.37
C GLY A 107 -16.39 3.94 0.29
N ASN A 108 -15.69 4.42 1.33
CA ASN A 108 -16.10 5.63 2.06
C ASN A 108 -15.73 6.89 1.25
N PRO A 109 -16.70 7.73 0.84
CA PRO A 109 -16.43 8.94 0.07
C PRO A 109 -15.67 10.03 0.86
N ASN A 110 -15.55 9.89 2.18
CA ASN A 110 -14.75 10.80 3.01
C ASN A 110 -13.26 10.46 3.03
N HIS A 111 -12.87 9.32 2.45
CA HIS A 111 -11.47 8.89 2.36
C HIS A 111 -10.96 9.16 0.93
N THR A 112 -9.79 9.79 0.84
CA THR A 112 -9.08 10.02 -0.43
C THR A 112 -7.88 9.09 -0.49
N PHE A 113 -7.90 8.20 -1.47
CA PHE A 113 -6.83 7.24 -1.73
C PHE A 113 -5.83 7.84 -2.72
N VAL A 114 -4.55 7.80 -2.38
CA VAL A 114 -3.47 8.41 -3.16
C VAL A 114 -2.46 7.35 -3.57
N GLY A 115 -2.00 7.40 -4.82
CA GLY A 115 -1.02 6.45 -5.35
C GLY A 115 -0.46 6.91 -6.69
N VAL A 116 0.49 6.15 -7.24
CA VAL A 116 1.13 6.42 -8.53
C VAL A 116 0.59 5.42 -9.55
N GLY A 117 -0.19 5.87 -10.55
CA GLY A 117 -0.84 4.92 -11.46
C GLY A 117 -2.09 4.26 -10.88
N ILE A 118 -2.61 4.80 -9.77
CA ILE A 118 -3.66 4.21 -8.93
C ILE A 118 -4.93 3.79 -9.69
N GLN A 119 -5.27 4.46 -10.79
CA GLN A 119 -6.44 4.12 -11.59
C GLN A 119 -6.42 2.64 -12.03
N SER A 120 -5.30 2.18 -12.58
CA SER A 120 -5.18 0.81 -13.08
C SER A 120 -5.18 -0.23 -11.95
N ASP A 121 -4.62 0.13 -10.80
CA ASP A 121 -4.59 -0.73 -9.61
C ASP A 121 -6.00 -0.93 -9.03
N VAL A 122 -6.80 0.15 -9.00
CA VAL A 122 -8.18 0.13 -8.51
C VAL A 122 -9.10 -0.63 -9.47
N GLU A 123 -8.93 -0.45 -10.78
CA GLU A 123 -9.64 -1.23 -11.80
C GLU A 123 -9.38 -2.72 -11.62
N LYS A 124 -8.10 -3.11 -11.49
CA LYS A 124 -7.73 -4.50 -11.25
C LYS A 124 -8.25 -5.02 -9.91
N LEU A 125 -8.22 -4.22 -8.85
CA LEU A 125 -8.76 -4.60 -7.55
C LEU A 125 -10.26 -4.88 -7.60
N ARG A 126 -11.00 -4.11 -8.40
CA ARG A 126 -12.42 -4.34 -8.65
C ARG A 126 -12.64 -5.63 -9.46
N GLU A 127 -11.84 -5.90 -10.48
CA GLU A 127 -11.94 -7.10 -11.30
C GLU A 127 -11.61 -8.39 -10.52
N ASP A 128 -10.53 -8.37 -9.76
CA ASP A 128 -10.04 -9.55 -9.04
C ASP A 128 -10.85 -9.84 -7.76
N TYR A 129 -11.31 -8.79 -7.05
CA TYR A 129 -11.85 -8.91 -5.68
C TYR A 129 -13.20 -8.21 -5.45
N TRP A 130 -13.80 -7.58 -6.47
CA TRP A 130 -15.06 -6.84 -6.35
C TRP A 130 -15.03 -5.68 -5.34
N LEU A 131 -13.83 -5.19 -5.03
CA LEU A 131 -13.60 -4.08 -4.11
C LEU A 131 -13.60 -2.75 -4.87
N ASN A 132 -14.48 -1.84 -4.49
CA ASN A 132 -14.55 -0.49 -5.06
C ASN A 132 -13.82 0.50 -4.15
N VAL A 133 -13.08 1.43 -4.76
CA VAL A 133 -12.39 2.53 -4.05
C VAL A 133 -13.06 3.85 -4.44
N ALA A 134 -13.56 4.60 -3.45
CA ALA A 134 -14.49 5.69 -3.71
C ALA A 134 -13.85 6.93 -4.34
N THR A 135 -12.83 7.50 -3.70
CA THR A 135 -12.16 8.73 -4.18
C THR A 135 -10.67 8.46 -4.32
N ILE A 136 -10.17 8.53 -5.54
CA ILE A 136 -8.77 8.25 -5.88
C ILE A 136 -8.11 9.49 -6.48
N VAL A 137 -6.83 9.67 -6.17
CA VAL A 137 -6.02 10.78 -6.65
C VAL A 137 -4.65 10.26 -7.05
N ASP A 138 -4.28 10.49 -8.31
CA ASP A 138 -2.93 10.18 -8.78
C ASP A 138 -1.98 11.30 -8.42
N VAL A 139 -0.98 10.99 -7.59
CA VAL A 139 -0.03 12.00 -7.09
C VAL A 139 0.88 12.56 -8.19
N ARG A 140 1.00 11.87 -9.34
CA ARG A 140 1.75 12.38 -10.51
C ARG A 140 1.14 13.66 -11.06
N VAL A 141 -0.18 13.71 -11.14
CA VAL A 141 -0.92 14.87 -11.66
C VAL A 141 -0.72 16.07 -10.74
N LEU A 142 -0.93 15.86 -9.43
CA LEU A 142 -0.71 16.89 -8.43
C LEU A 142 0.72 17.43 -8.41
N ALA A 143 1.72 16.54 -8.48
CA ALA A 143 3.12 16.95 -8.50
C ALA A 143 3.47 17.75 -9.76
N ALA A 144 3.01 17.31 -10.93
CA ALA A 144 3.22 18.00 -12.20
C ALA A 144 2.64 19.43 -12.18
N GLU A 145 1.41 19.57 -11.68
CA GLU A 145 0.73 20.86 -11.56
C GLU A 145 1.41 21.79 -10.55
N LYS A 146 1.74 21.28 -9.36
CA LYS A 146 2.30 22.10 -8.28
C LYS A 146 3.75 22.53 -8.53
N LEU A 147 4.53 21.70 -9.21
CA LEU A 147 5.93 22.00 -9.53
C LEU A 147 6.11 22.63 -10.92
N GLY A 148 5.07 22.66 -11.75
CA GLY A 148 5.16 23.16 -13.13
C GLY A 148 6.03 22.28 -14.03
N VAL A 149 6.14 20.97 -13.73
CA VAL A 149 6.99 20.02 -14.46
C VAL A 149 6.12 18.92 -15.06
N SER A 150 5.77 19.05 -16.34
CA SER A 150 4.88 18.11 -17.06
C SER A 150 5.38 16.67 -17.06
N ASP A 151 6.70 16.47 -17.07
CA ASP A 151 7.29 15.12 -17.10
C ASP A 151 6.95 14.28 -15.87
N LEU A 152 6.56 14.91 -14.76
CA LEU A 152 6.12 14.21 -13.56
C LEU A 152 4.82 13.43 -13.76
N MET A 153 4.02 13.74 -14.79
CA MET A 153 2.85 12.94 -15.17
C MET A 153 3.21 11.49 -15.53
N LYS A 154 4.47 11.22 -15.89
CA LYS A 154 5.00 9.89 -16.23
C LYS A 154 6.01 9.37 -15.21
N ALA A 155 6.26 10.11 -14.14
CA ALA A 155 7.23 9.75 -13.13
C ALA A 155 6.77 8.56 -12.28
N GLY A 156 7.70 7.68 -11.94
CA GLY A 156 7.50 6.68 -10.89
C GLY A 156 7.66 7.29 -9.50
N LEU A 157 7.24 6.54 -8.48
CA LEU A 157 7.26 6.98 -7.08
C LEU A 157 8.64 7.48 -6.61
N ARG A 158 9.73 6.79 -6.98
CA ARG A 158 11.09 7.21 -6.62
C ARG A 158 11.42 8.62 -7.10
N THR A 159 11.08 8.93 -8.36
CA THR A 159 11.30 10.25 -8.94
C THR A 159 10.45 11.30 -8.24
N LEU A 160 9.18 11.00 -7.96
CA LEU A 160 8.29 11.90 -7.23
C LEU A 160 8.80 12.18 -5.81
N ALA A 161 9.20 11.15 -5.07
CA ALA A 161 9.74 11.28 -3.73
C ALA A 161 11.02 12.14 -3.71
N MET A 162 11.89 11.96 -4.71
CA MET A 162 13.07 12.80 -4.86
C MET A 162 12.71 14.27 -5.11
N GLN A 163 11.78 14.53 -6.03
CA GLN A 163 11.41 15.90 -6.43
C GLN A 163 10.61 16.64 -5.35
N VAL A 164 9.74 15.94 -4.63
CA VAL A 164 8.81 16.55 -3.65
C VAL A 164 9.36 16.53 -2.23
N LEU A 165 10.02 15.44 -1.83
CA LEU A 165 10.47 15.23 -0.45
C LEU A 165 11.99 15.32 -0.30
N ASN A 166 12.74 15.42 -1.40
CA ASN A 166 14.20 15.31 -1.40
C ASN A 166 14.70 14.03 -0.72
N LYS A 167 13.96 12.92 -0.90
CA LYS A 167 14.27 11.60 -0.33
C LYS A 167 14.36 10.57 -1.45
N ASP A 168 15.45 9.80 -1.46
CA ASP A 168 15.56 8.62 -2.33
C ASP A 168 14.76 7.45 -1.77
N VAL A 169 13.86 6.88 -2.58
CA VAL A 169 13.05 5.69 -2.26
C VAL A 169 13.43 4.57 -3.24
N PRO A 170 14.34 3.66 -2.87
CA PRO A 170 14.73 2.57 -3.75
C PRO A 170 13.58 1.57 -3.91
N LYS A 171 13.09 1.40 -5.14
CA LYS A 171 12.23 0.27 -5.54
C LYS A 171 13.01 -0.66 -6.50
N PRO A 172 13.89 -1.54 -5.98
CA PRO A 172 14.73 -2.38 -6.83
C PRO A 172 13.88 -3.37 -7.62
N LYS A 173 14.11 -3.45 -8.94
CA LYS A 173 13.33 -4.31 -9.86
C LYS A 173 13.28 -5.78 -9.42
N ARG A 174 14.36 -6.29 -8.80
CA ARG A 174 14.41 -7.67 -8.28
C ARG A 174 13.36 -7.96 -7.21
N VAL A 175 12.91 -6.93 -6.47
CA VAL A 175 11.88 -7.04 -5.43
C VAL A 175 10.50 -6.75 -6.03
N THR A 176 10.35 -5.68 -6.81
CA THR A 176 9.05 -5.35 -7.42
C THR A 176 8.59 -6.39 -8.43
N LEU A 177 9.52 -7.13 -9.05
CA LEU A 177 9.22 -8.26 -9.95
C LEU A 177 9.34 -9.63 -9.23
N SER A 178 9.35 -9.65 -7.91
CA SER A 178 9.48 -10.89 -7.13
C SER A 178 8.15 -11.63 -6.98
N ARG A 179 8.19 -12.71 -6.20
CA ARG A 179 7.05 -13.57 -5.92
C ARG A 179 6.18 -12.97 -4.81
N TRP A 180 5.43 -11.92 -5.12
CA TRP A 180 4.46 -11.31 -4.20
C TRP A 180 3.30 -12.24 -3.81
N ASP A 181 3.11 -13.31 -4.57
CA ASP A 181 2.14 -14.38 -4.31
C ASP A 181 2.60 -15.41 -3.27
N HIS A 182 3.81 -15.26 -2.69
CA HIS A 182 4.24 -16.12 -1.59
C HIS A 182 3.44 -15.86 -0.30
N LEU A 183 3.22 -16.93 0.47
CA LEU A 183 2.50 -16.84 1.75
C LEU A 183 3.27 -16.02 2.79
N TRP A 184 4.60 -15.98 2.71
CA TRP A 184 5.44 -15.18 3.59
C TRP A 184 6.24 -14.20 2.75
N LEU A 185 6.00 -12.91 2.96
CA LEU A 185 6.80 -11.85 2.38
C LEU A 185 8.16 -11.78 3.08
N ASN A 186 9.22 -11.60 2.30
CA ASN A 186 10.54 -11.35 2.88
C ASN A 186 10.66 -9.88 3.33
N LEU A 187 11.69 -9.59 4.14
CA LEU A 187 11.91 -8.24 4.68
C LEU A 187 12.03 -7.17 3.59
N GLU A 188 12.60 -7.49 2.42
CA GLU A 188 12.73 -6.53 1.33
C GLU A 188 11.39 -6.21 0.67
N GLN A 189 10.52 -7.22 0.51
CA GLN A 189 9.13 -7.01 0.08
C GLN A 189 8.38 -6.13 1.08
N VAL A 190 8.55 -6.35 2.39
CA VAL A 190 7.92 -5.50 3.42
C VAL A 190 8.47 -4.06 3.39
N MET A 191 9.76 -3.86 3.09
CA MET A 191 10.34 -2.53 2.97
C MET A 191 9.90 -1.79 1.70
N VAL A 192 9.78 -2.50 0.57
CA VAL A 192 9.46 -1.93 -0.75
C VAL A 192 7.96 -1.77 -0.98
N GLY A 193 7.14 -2.66 -0.42
CA GLY A 193 5.69 -2.71 -0.52
C GLY A 193 5.01 -1.64 0.32
N LYS A 194 5.46 -0.39 0.16
CA LYS A 194 4.89 0.80 0.80
C LYS A 194 4.78 1.92 -0.22
N ILE A 195 3.78 2.78 0.00
CA ILE A 195 3.42 3.94 -0.82
C ILE A 195 4.31 5.14 -0.52
#